data_AF-X1NV54-F1
#
_entry.id   AF-X1NV54-F1
#
_cell.length_a   1.000
_cell.length_b   1.000
_cell.length_c   1.000
_cell.angle_alpha   90.00
_cell.angle_beta   90.00
_cell.angle_gamma   90.00
#
_symmetry.space_group_name_H-M   'P 1'
#
loop_
_entity.id
_entity.type
_entity.pdbx_description
1 polymer ?
#
loop_
_entity_poly.entity_id
_entity_poly.type
_entity_poly.pdbx_seq_one_letter_code
_entity_poly.pdbx_strand_id
1 'polypeptide(L)'
;SILGGHPQIVFYELLAVVILLIAYLLRSRAGMVRKRLVRLSVAAVVIVGLGAGLVAVQLVPTAALVQFGQRRSQLTPEYLRSLGMSARNLAYYIHPTILGSYAENNYFGHDHYYEVCGYAGGITLLLSLLALFSRQSTCRYRWYFVFLIFFGLFMALAKYNPLYEILPAVPGFSYFRAPGRYLLLTTLGLAVLGGAGLQSLAGAHSTRQARKLVALCLAALVVGGLVMLGLGSGHAQVKQVLTNLVRQDSANTG
;
A
#
# COMPACT_ATOMS: atom_id res chain seq x y z
N SER A 1 -9.11 7.09 9.59
CA SER A 1 -8.94 7.56 8.19
C SER A 1 -9.71 8.84 7.88
N ILE A 2 -11.03 8.91 8.08
CA ILE A 2 -11.80 10.15 7.82
C ILE A 2 -11.49 11.24 8.87
N LEU A 3 -11.45 10.86 10.16
CA LEU A 3 -11.05 11.76 11.24
C LEU A 3 -9.62 12.30 11.13
N GLY A 4 -8.74 11.54 10.49
CA GLY A 4 -7.38 11.97 10.16
C GLY A 4 -7.28 12.84 8.91
N GLY A 5 -8.39 13.26 8.29
CA GLY A 5 -8.36 14.11 7.09
C GLY A 5 -8.02 13.37 5.79
N HIS A 6 -8.11 12.04 5.77
CA HIS A 6 -7.80 11.19 4.61
C HIS A 6 -9.01 10.36 4.14
N PRO A 7 -10.08 11.00 3.65
CA PRO A 7 -11.28 10.30 3.15
C PRO A 7 -10.98 9.38 1.95
N GLN A 8 -9.91 9.69 1.21
CA GLN A 8 -9.42 8.91 0.07
C GLN A 8 -9.09 7.45 0.44
N ILE A 9 -8.57 7.18 1.63
CA ILE A 9 -8.24 5.82 2.07
C ILE A 9 -9.52 4.99 2.18
N VAL A 10 -10.57 5.55 2.79
CA VAL A 10 -11.87 4.88 2.92
C VAL A 10 -12.49 4.64 1.54
N PHE A 11 -12.34 5.59 0.61
CA PHE A 11 -12.82 5.41 -0.76
C PHE A 11 -12.15 4.20 -1.44
N TYR A 12 -10.84 4.01 -1.28
CA TYR A 12 -10.13 2.86 -1.85
C TYR A 12 -10.49 1.53 -1.18
N GLU A 13 -10.69 1.52 0.14
CA GLU A 13 -11.18 0.34 0.87
C GLU A 13 -12.59 -0.05 0.41
N LEU A 14 -13.50 0.92 0.27
CA LEU A 14 -14.84 0.68 -0.26
C LEU A 14 -14.80 0.17 -1.69
N LEU A 15 -13.94 0.73 -2.54
CA LEU A 15 -13.74 0.27 -3.91
C LEU A 15 -13.31 -1.21 -3.93
N ALA A 16 -12.36 -1.61 -3.09
CA ALA A 16 -11.95 -2.99 -2.97
C ALA A 16 -13.13 -3.89 -2.55
N VAL A 17 -13.90 -3.50 -1.52
CA VAL A 17 -15.08 -4.25 -1.06
C VAL A 17 -16.13 -4.41 -2.16
N VAL A 18 -16.40 -3.36 -2.94
CA VAL A 18 -17.34 -3.40 -4.06
C VAL A 18 -16.86 -4.38 -5.13
N ILE A 19 -15.58 -4.36 -5.49
CA ILE A 19 -15.00 -5.29 -6.47
C ILE A 19 -15.07 -6.73 -5.94
N LEU A 20 -14.78 -6.96 -4.66
CA LEU A 20 -14.92 -8.28 -4.04
C LEU A 20 -16.37 -8.77 -4.07
N LEU A 21 -17.33 -7.89 -3.77
CA LEU A 21 -18.74 -8.21 -3.85
C LEU A 21 -19.11 -8.61 -5.27
N ILE A 22 -18.73 -7.83 -6.29
CA ILE A 22 -18.97 -8.18 -7.69
C ILE A 22 -18.37 -9.57 -8.02
N ALA A 23 -17.11 -9.82 -7.65
CA ALA A 23 -16.45 -11.11 -7.87
C ALA A 23 -17.17 -12.28 -7.16
N TYR A 24 -17.73 -12.03 -5.97
CA TYR A 24 -18.55 -12.99 -5.24
C TYR A 24 -19.85 -13.29 -5.98
N LEU A 25 -20.54 -12.26 -6.47
CA LEU A 25 -21.82 -12.40 -7.16
C LEU A 25 -21.70 -13.17 -8.46
N LEU A 26 -20.68 -12.85 -9.26
CA LEU A 26 -20.39 -13.53 -10.52
C LEU A 26 -20.10 -15.04 -10.33
N ARG A 27 -19.72 -15.47 -9.13
CA ARG A 27 -19.46 -16.89 -8.78
C ARG A 27 -20.62 -17.60 -8.08
N SER A 28 -21.70 -16.89 -7.74
CA SER A 28 -22.79 -17.42 -6.93
C SER A 28 -23.97 -17.92 -7.77
N ARG A 29 -24.62 -19.03 -7.37
CA ARG A 29 -25.78 -19.59 -8.09
C ARG A 29 -27.06 -18.79 -7.82
N ALA A 30 -27.80 -18.45 -8.89
CA ALA A 30 -28.90 -17.48 -8.96
C ALA A 30 -29.88 -17.44 -7.76
N GLY A 31 -30.29 -18.59 -7.20
CA GLY A 31 -31.28 -18.67 -6.12
C GLY A 31 -30.79 -18.25 -4.72
N MET A 32 -29.53 -18.51 -4.37
CA MET A 32 -28.93 -18.09 -3.09
C MET A 32 -28.46 -16.63 -3.12
N VAL A 33 -28.24 -16.08 -4.32
CA VAL A 33 -27.69 -14.73 -4.51
C VAL A 33 -28.64 -13.69 -3.94
N ARG A 34 -29.94 -13.74 -4.27
CA ARG A 34 -30.89 -12.67 -3.93
C ARG A 34 -31.06 -12.45 -2.43
N LYS A 35 -31.35 -13.49 -1.63
CA LYS A 35 -31.52 -13.36 -0.17
C LYS A 35 -30.24 -12.92 0.53
N ARG A 36 -29.08 -13.38 0.03
CA ARG A 36 -27.78 -13.03 0.60
C ARG A 36 -27.32 -11.64 0.17
N LEU A 37 -27.68 -11.21 -1.05
CA LEU A 37 -27.48 -9.85 -1.56
C LEU A 37 -28.18 -8.86 -0.65
N VAL A 38 -29.48 -9.07 -0.41
CA VAL A 38 -30.28 -8.19 0.44
C VAL A 38 -29.65 -8.09 1.83
N ARG A 39 -29.23 -9.21 2.42
CA ARG A 39 -28.57 -9.21 3.73
C ARG A 39 -27.24 -8.45 3.72
N LEU A 40 -26.39 -8.64 2.71
CA LEU A 40 -25.10 -7.96 2.58
C LEU A 40 -25.27 -6.47 2.29
N SER A 41 -26.22 -6.10 1.43
CA SER A 41 -26.56 -4.71 1.13
C SER A 41 -27.11 -4.00 2.37
N VAL A 42 -28.00 -4.64 3.12
CA VAL A 42 -28.49 -4.09 4.40
C VAL A 42 -27.35 -3.93 5.40
N ALA A 43 -26.49 -4.95 5.55
CA ALA A 43 -25.33 -4.84 6.45
C ALA A 43 -24.37 -3.72 6.00
N ALA A 44 -24.12 -3.57 4.70
CA ALA A 44 -23.28 -2.50 4.16
C ALA A 44 -23.90 -1.13 4.41
N VAL A 45 -25.21 -0.96 4.17
CA VAL A 45 -25.92 0.30 4.45
C VAL A 45 -25.89 0.64 5.93
N VAL A 46 -26.08 -0.35 6.82
CA VAL A 46 -26.00 -0.15 8.28
C VAL A 46 -24.59 0.24 8.70
N ILE A 47 -23.55 -0.46 8.23
CA ILE A 47 -22.16 -0.17 8.57
C ILE A 47 -21.75 1.21 8.05
N VAL A 48 -22.06 1.52 6.79
CA VAL A 48 -21.78 2.82 6.18
C VAL A 48 -22.58 3.93 6.88
N GLY A 49 -23.85 3.68 7.21
CA GLY A 49 -24.72 4.64 7.91
C GLY A 49 -24.26 4.94 9.33
N LEU A 50 -23.87 3.91 10.09
CA LEU A 50 -23.29 4.08 11.43
C LEU A 50 -21.94 4.80 11.34
N GLY A 51 -21.09 4.45 10.37
CA GLY A 51 -19.83 5.14 10.13
C GLY A 51 -20.02 6.61 9.75
N ALA A 52 -20.98 6.91 8.86
CA ALA A 52 -21.33 8.26 8.47
C ALA A 52 -21.91 9.05 9.65
N GLY A 53 -22.75 8.44 10.49
CA GLY A 53 -23.30 9.05 11.70
C GLY A 53 -22.24 9.40 12.72
N LEU A 54 -21.29 8.48 12.97
CA LEU A 54 -20.16 8.72 13.88
C LEU A 54 -19.22 9.82 13.39
N VAL A 55 -19.13 10.03 12.07
CA VAL A 55 -18.23 11.04 11.46
C VAL A 55 -18.99 12.28 11.00
N ALA A 56 -20.31 12.35 11.18
CA ALA A 56 -21.16 13.46 10.74
C ALA A 56 -20.70 14.80 11.33
N VAL A 57 -20.27 14.79 12.59
CA VAL A 57 -19.73 15.94 13.33
C VAL A 57 -18.55 16.60 12.59
N GLN A 58 -17.81 15.85 11.78
CA GLN A 58 -16.70 16.37 10.97
C GLN A 58 -17.04 16.48 9.48
N LEU A 59 -17.83 15.56 8.93
CA LEU A 59 -18.21 15.58 7.52
C LEU A 59 -19.05 16.81 7.16
N VAL A 60 -19.95 17.24 8.04
CA VAL A 60 -20.81 18.41 7.79
C VAL A 60 -19.99 19.71 7.68
N PRO A 61 -19.09 20.05 8.64
CA PRO A 61 -18.18 21.18 8.47
C PRO A 61 -17.26 21.05 7.24
N THR A 62 -16.75 19.84 6.99
CA THR A 62 -15.86 19.60 5.85
C THR A 62 -16.58 19.86 4.52
N ALA A 63 -17.84 19.41 4.38
CA ALA A 63 -18.64 19.63 3.18
C ALA A 63 -18.93 21.11 2.94
N ALA A 64 -19.19 21.89 4.00
CA ALA A 64 -19.34 23.33 3.91
C ALA A 64 -18.04 24.03 3.47
N LEU A 65 -16.89 23.59 4.01
CA LEU A 65 -15.58 24.17 3.70
C LEU A 65 -15.06 23.82 2.30
N VAL A 66 -15.42 22.64 1.76
CA VAL A 66 -15.02 22.21 0.40
C VAL A 66 -15.50 23.20 -0.67
N GLN A 67 -16.62 23.90 -0.45
CA GLN A 67 -17.14 24.91 -1.38
C GLN A 67 -16.23 26.14 -1.51
N PHE A 68 -15.45 26.45 -0.47
CA PHE A 68 -14.50 27.57 -0.45
C PHE A 68 -13.09 27.15 -0.90
N GLY A 69 -12.87 25.86 -1.14
CA GLY A 69 -11.58 25.35 -1.60
C GLY A 69 -11.32 25.69 -3.06
N GLN A 70 -10.21 26.38 -3.33
CA GLN A 70 -9.62 26.65 -4.66
C GLN A 70 -9.31 25.39 -5.51
N ARG A 71 -9.64 24.18 -5.02
CA ARG A 71 -9.28 22.89 -5.62
C ARG A 71 -10.21 22.44 -6.75
N ARG A 72 -11.42 23.01 -6.89
CA ARG A 72 -12.34 22.68 -8.00
C ARG A 72 -11.82 23.14 -9.36
N SER A 73 -10.93 24.14 -9.42
CA SER A 73 -10.40 24.70 -10.67
C SER A 73 -9.18 23.95 -11.23
N GLN A 74 -8.65 22.94 -10.51
CA GLN A 74 -7.44 22.20 -10.90
C GLN A 74 -7.70 20.72 -11.23
N LEU A 75 -8.87 20.38 -11.78
CA LEU A 75 -9.24 19.01 -12.16
C LEU A 75 -8.56 18.56 -13.47
N THR A 76 -7.25 18.79 -13.61
CA THR A 76 -6.50 18.33 -14.77
C THR A 76 -5.97 16.91 -14.55
N PRO A 77 -5.81 16.11 -15.62
CA PRO A 77 -5.15 14.80 -15.54
C PRO A 77 -3.77 14.87 -14.83
N GLU A 78 -3.01 15.94 -15.07
CA GLU A 78 -1.70 16.17 -14.45
C GLU A 78 -1.82 16.31 -12.92
N TYR A 79 -2.85 17.00 -12.45
CA TYR A 79 -3.10 17.16 -11.02
C TYR A 79 -3.40 15.81 -10.35
N LEU A 80 -4.25 14.99 -10.98
CA LEU A 80 -4.58 13.65 -10.46
C LEU A 80 -3.37 12.71 -10.46
N ARG A 81 -2.45 12.86 -11.41
CA ARG A 81 -1.20 12.09 -11.49
C ARG A 81 -0.16 12.52 -10.46
N SER A 82 -0.30 13.70 -9.85
CA SER A 82 0.66 14.22 -8.88
C SER A 82 0.85 13.26 -7.69
N LEU A 83 2.08 13.13 -7.20
CA LEU A 83 2.47 12.15 -6.17
C LEU A 83 2.22 10.68 -6.58
N GLY A 84 2.27 10.42 -7.89
CA GLY A 84 2.24 9.07 -8.45
C GLY A 84 3.60 8.37 -8.35
N MET A 85 3.56 7.05 -8.47
CA MET A 85 4.73 6.20 -8.45
C MET A 85 5.37 6.12 -9.85
N SER A 86 6.69 6.27 -9.95
CA SER A 86 7.46 5.93 -11.17
C SER A 86 7.91 4.46 -11.17
N ALA A 87 8.29 3.93 -12.33
CA ALA A 87 8.74 2.54 -12.44
C ALA A 87 9.95 2.21 -11.54
N ARG A 88 10.82 3.18 -11.27
CA ARG A 88 11.99 3.01 -10.40
C ARG A 88 11.60 2.66 -8.95
N ASN A 89 10.45 3.15 -8.49
CA ASN A 89 9.95 2.90 -7.14
C ASN A 89 9.49 1.45 -6.93
N LEU A 90 9.33 0.65 -7.99
CA LEU A 90 9.13 -0.80 -7.84
C LEU A 90 10.28 -1.46 -7.07
N ALA A 91 11.47 -0.86 -7.09
CA ALA A 91 12.60 -1.31 -6.29
C ALA A 91 12.32 -1.31 -4.77
N TYR A 92 11.40 -0.47 -4.27
CA TYR A 92 11.05 -0.45 -2.85
C TYR A 92 10.42 -1.75 -2.36
N TYR A 93 9.81 -2.56 -3.24
CA TYR A 93 9.29 -3.88 -2.86
C TYR A 93 10.39 -4.86 -2.46
N ILE A 94 11.64 -4.61 -2.87
CA ILE A 94 12.81 -5.39 -2.48
C ILE A 94 13.38 -4.85 -1.16
N HIS A 95 13.64 -3.53 -1.10
CA HIS A 95 14.20 -2.90 0.09
C HIS A 95 13.75 -1.42 0.20
N PRO A 96 13.30 -0.95 1.38
CA PRO A 96 12.75 0.39 1.54
C PRO A 96 13.78 1.50 1.30
N THR A 97 15.06 1.30 1.61
CA THR A 97 16.10 2.35 1.44
C THR A 97 16.94 2.21 0.16
N ILE A 98 16.49 1.41 -0.81
CA ILE A 98 17.28 1.17 -2.04
C ILE A 98 17.50 2.44 -2.88
N LEU A 99 16.60 3.42 -2.76
CA LEU A 99 16.72 4.75 -3.37
C LEU A 99 17.21 5.82 -2.38
N GLY A 100 17.86 5.38 -1.30
CA GLY A 100 18.28 6.21 -0.18
C GLY A 100 17.19 6.38 0.89
N SER A 101 17.52 7.15 1.91
CA SER A 101 16.72 7.43 3.09
C SER A 101 16.70 8.93 3.37
N TYR A 102 15.53 9.45 3.73
CA TYR A 102 15.39 10.82 4.22
C TYR A 102 16.15 11.04 5.54
N ALA A 103 16.23 10.01 6.39
CA ALA A 103 16.93 10.11 7.68
C ALA A 103 18.44 10.30 7.51
N GLU A 104 19.02 9.74 6.45
CA GLU A 104 20.45 9.84 6.15
C GLU A 104 20.78 11.00 5.21
N ASN A 105 19.74 11.71 4.73
CA ASN A 105 19.83 12.77 3.72
C ASN A 105 20.55 12.32 2.43
N ASN A 106 20.38 11.06 2.03
CA ASN A 106 20.95 10.48 0.79
C ASN A 106 19.86 10.03 -0.19
N TYR A 107 18.63 10.51 -0.01
CA TYR A 107 17.51 10.16 -0.87
C TYR A 107 17.72 10.68 -2.30
N PHE A 108 17.77 9.76 -3.27
CA PHE A 108 17.92 10.08 -4.70
C PHE A 108 16.72 9.63 -5.55
N GLY A 109 15.62 9.24 -4.89
CA GLY A 109 14.32 9.13 -5.54
C GLY A 109 13.80 10.51 -5.95
N HIS A 110 13.12 10.58 -7.09
CA HIS A 110 12.53 11.83 -7.59
C HIS A 110 11.09 12.04 -7.09
N ASP A 111 10.53 11.01 -6.45
CA ASP A 111 9.14 10.98 -5.99
C ASP A 111 9.07 11.12 -4.46
N HIS A 112 7.88 11.28 -3.90
CA HIS A 112 7.72 11.42 -2.45
C HIS A 112 7.69 10.04 -1.80
N TYR A 113 8.79 9.64 -1.16
CA TYR A 113 8.96 8.30 -0.57
C TYR A 113 7.75 7.81 0.25
N TYR A 114 7.17 8.67 1.09
CA TYR A 114 6.04 8.29 1.93
C TYR A 114 4.73 8.03 1.17
N GLU A 115 4.62 8.48 -0.09
CA GLU A 115 3.48 8.16 -0.97
C GLU A 115 3.77 6.93 -1.84
N VAL A 116 5.04 6.62 -2.14
CA VAL A 116 5.41 5.60 -3.15
C VAL A 116 6.12 4.36 -2.58
N CYS A 117 6.44 4.34 -1.29
CA CYS A 117 7.06 3.19 -0.64
C CYS A 117 6.02 2.09 -0.40
N GLY A 118 5.94 1.14 -1.33
CA GLY A 118 5.08 -0.04 -1.25
C GLY A 118 5.68 -1.22 -0.47
N TYR A 119 6.71 -1.02 0.35
CA TYR A 119 7.41 -2.12 1.02
C TYR A 119 6.52 -2.82 2.07
N ALA A 120 6.00 -3.99 1.73
CA ALA A 120 5.19 -4.83 2.62
C ALA A 120 6.01 -5.88 3.40
N GLY A 121 7.36 -5.82 3.30
CA GLY A 121 8.27 -6.84 3.83
C GLY A 121 8.66 -7.88 2.79
N GLY A 122 9.96 -8.13 2.62
CA GLY A 122 10.46 -9.15 1.68
C GLY A 122 9.91 -10.56 1.95
N ILE A 123 9.69 -10.89 3.22
CA ILE A 123 9.06 -12.16 3.64
C ILE A 123 7.62 -12.25 3.14
N THR A 124 6.84 -11.18 3.30
CA THR A 124 5.45 -11.11 2.85
C THR A 124 5.36 -11.31 1.34
N LEU A 125 6.28 -10.69 0.59
CA LEU A 125 6.36 -10.86 -0.86
C LEU A 125 6.66 -12.31 -1.23
N LEU A 126 7.65 -12.94 -0.61
CA LEU A 126 7.99 -14.34 -0.85
C LEU A 126 6.85 -15.31 -0.49
N LEU A 127 6.21 -15.11 0.66
CA LEU A 127 5.05 -15.91 1.08
C LEU A 127 3.84 -15.70 0.15
N SER A 128 3.63 -14.49 -0.36
CA SER A 128 2.55 -14.20 -1.30
C SER A 128 2.73 -14.97 -2.62
N LEU A 129 3.98 -15.08 -3.11
CA LEU A 129 4.33 -15.91 -4.27
C LEU A 129 4.09 -17.39 -3.97
N LEU A 130 4.47 -17.86 -2.78
CA LEU A 130 4.21 -19.24 -2.36
C LEU A 130 2.72 -19.57 -2.40
N ALA A 131 1.85 -18.66 -1.94
CA ALA A 131 0.40 -18.84 -2.03
C ALA A 131 -0.13 -18.92 -3.47
N LEU A 132 0.51 -18.19 -4.39
CA LEU A 132 0.14 -18.16 -5.80
C LEU A 132 0.49 -19.48 -6.51
N PHE A 133 1.66 -20.06 -6.21
CA PHE A 133 2.13 -21.29 -6.83
C PHE A 133 1.73 -22.57 -6.09
N SER A 134 1.33 -22.47 -4.82
CA SER A 134 0.82 -23.61 -4.06
C SER A 134 -0.54 -24.05 -4.60
N ARG A 135 -0.63 -25.34 -4.98
CA ARG A 135 -1.91 -25.97 -5.36
C ARG A 135 -2.82 -26.18 -4.14
N GLN A 136 -2.27 -26.16 -2.94
CA GLN A 136 -3.00 -26.35 -1.68
C GLN A 136 -3.38 -25.02 -1.00
N SER A 137 -3.26 -23.88 -1.69
CA SER A 137 -3.63 -22.59 -1.10
C SER A 137 -5.10 -22.59 -0.68
N THR A 138 -5.35 -22.30 0.60
CA THR A 138 -6.68 -22.20 1.20
C THR A 138 -7.43 -20.92 0.81
N CYS A 139 -6.77 -20.01 0.08
CA CYS A 139 -7.33 -18.71 -0.28
C CYS A 139 -8.40 -18.84 -1.38
N ARG A 140 -9.67 -18.92 -0.98
CA ARG A 140 -10.84 -19.02 -1.88
C ARG A 140 -10.89 -17.93 -2.96
N TYR A 141 -10.45 -16.72 -2.62
CA TYR A 141 -10.45 -15.54 -3.52
C TYR A 141 -9.04 -15.12 -3.95
N ARG A 142 -8.12 -16.09 -4.08
CA ARG A 142 -6.71 -15.81 -4.46
C ARG A 142 -6.58 -14.85 -5.64
N TRP A 143 -7.30 -15.11 -6.73
CA TRP A 143 -7.24 -14.29 -7.94
C TRP A 143 -7.78 -12.87 -7.78
N TYR A 144 -8.70 -12.64 -6.84
CA TYR A 144 -9.15 -11.30 -6.50
C TYR A 144 -8.02 -10.50 -5.81
N PHE A 145 -7.28 -11.13 -4.89
CA PHE A 145 -6.15 -10.46 -4.25
C PHE A 145 -4.97 -10.24 -5.22
N VAL A 146 -4.75 -11.18 -6.15
CA VAL A 146 -3.82 -10.97 -7.27
C VAL A 146 -4.26 -9.78 -8.11
N PHE A 147 -5.54 -9.70 -8.45
CA PHE A 147 -6.10 -8.55 -9.16
C PHE A 147 -5.89 -7.25 -8.37
N LEU A 148 -6.15 -7.21 -7.06
CA LEU A 148 -5.92 -6.02 -6.24
C LEU A 148 -4.45 -5.57 -6.25
N ILE A 149 -3.50 -6.51 -6.22
CA ILE A 149 -2.05 -6.20 -6.32
C ILE A 149 -1.75 -5.47 -7.62
N PHE A 150 -2.16 -6.06 -8.74
CA PHE A 150 -1.87 -5.48 -10.05
C PHE A 150 -2.67 -4.20 -10.30
N PHE A 151 -3.92 -4.13 -9.84
CA PHE A 151 -4.76 -2.95 -9.95
C PHE A 151 -4.19 -1.78 -9.12
N GLY A 152 -3.79 -2.02 -7.87
CA GLY A 152 -3.17 -1.03 -7.01
C GLY A 152 -1.86 -0.51 -7.60
N LEU A 153 -1.00 -1.40 -8.09
CA LEU A 153 0.25 -1.03 -8.78
C LEU A 153 -0.02 -0.23 -10.05
N PHE A 154 -0.95 -0.68 -10.89
CA PHE A 154 -1.30 -0.01 -12.14
C PHE A 154 -1.84 1.40 -11.90
N MET A 155 -2.73 1.56 -10.92
CA MET A 155 -3.25 2.87 -10.54
C MET A 155 -2.17 3.76 -9.92
N ALA A 156 -1.26 3.20 -9.12
CA ALA A 156 -0.14 3.94 -8.54
C ALA A 156 0.88 4.41 -9.59
N LEU A 157 1.07 3.65 -10.68
CA LEU A 157 1.93 3.98 -11.82
C LEU A 157 1.33 5.09 -12.73
N ALA A 158 0.93 6.20 -12.13
CA ALA A 158 0.08 7.19 -12.78
C ALA A 158 0.74 8.00 -13.90
N LYS A 159 2.08 8.15 -13.87
CA LYS A 159 2.82 9.02 -14.81
C LYS A 159 2.51 8.71 -16.28
N TYR A 160 2.27 7.45 -16.62
CA TYR A 160 1.96 7.00 -17.98
C TYR A 160 0.65 6.21 -18.06
N ASN A 161 -0.22 6.32 -17.05
CA ASN A 161 -1.47 5.57 -17.03
C ASN A 161 -2.57 6.33 -17.80
N PRO A 162 -3.12 5.77 -18.89
CA PRO A 162 -4.12 6.42 -19.72
C PRO A 162 -5.47 6.59 -19.01
N LEU A 163 -5.76 5.82 -17.95
CA LEU A 163 -7.00 6.00 -17.20
C LEU A 163 -7.10 7.40 -16.58
N TYR A 164 -5.98 8.04 -16.27
CA TYR A 164 -6.00 9.38 -15.66
C TYR A 164 -6.53 10.47 -16.60
N GLU A 165 -6.67 10.19 -17.91
CA GLU A 165 -7.38 11.08 -18.84
C GLU A 165 -8.90 11.02 -18.64
N ILE A 166 -9.44 9.87 -18.25
CA ILE A 166 -10.88 9.66 -18.09
C ILE A 166 -11.34 9.79 -16.63
N LEU A 167 -10.45 9.57 -15.65
CA LEU A 167 -10.75 9.67 -14.22
C LEU A 167 -11.40 11.00 -13.79
N PRO A 168 -11.04 12.18 -14.35
CA PRO A 168 -11.71 13.44 -14.02
C PRO A 168 -13.22 13.42 -14.29
N ALA A 169 -13.68 12.62 -15.26
CA ALA A 169 -15.09 12.49 -15.60
C ALA A 169 -15.84 11.47 -14.71
N VAL A 170 -15.13 10.63 -13.96
CA VAL A 170 -15.74 9.61 -13.10
C VAL A 170 -16.06 10.22 -11.73
N PRO A 171 -17.34 10.19 -11.29
CA PRO A 171 -17.73 10.71 -9.98
C PRO A 171 -16.93 10.05 -8.85
N GLY A 172 -16.42 10.87 -7.93
CA GLY A 172 -15.61 10.41 -6.80
C GLY A 172 -14.10 10.42 -7.05
N PHE A 173 -13.64 10.02 -8.24
CA PHE A 173 -12.21 9.97 -8.56
C PHE A 173 -11.60 11.36 -8.83
N SER A 174 -12.41 12.31 -9.29
CA SER A 174 -11.99 13.69 -9.52
C SER A 174 -11.53 14.43 -8.27
N TYR A 175 -11.88 13.95 -7.06
CA TYR A 175 -11.52 14.60 -5.81
C TYR A 175 -10.15 14.20 -5.25
N PHE A 176 -9.52 13.14 -5.75
CA PHE A 176 -8.40 12.48 -5.09
C PHE A 176 -7.13 12.45 -5.96
N ARG A 177 -6.14 13.27 -5.59
CA ARG A 177 -4.74 13.19 -6.06
C ARG A 177 -3.94 12.17 -5.25
N ALA A 178 -2.65 12.02 -5.51
CA ALA A 178 -1.75 11.06 -4.87
C ALA A 178 -2.07 9.59 -5.19
N PRO A 179 -1.84 9.18 -6.45
CA PRO A 179 -1.94 7.80 -6.88
C PRO A 179 -1.10 6.81 -6.08
N GLY A 180 0.00 7.24 -5.46
CA GLY A 180 0.79 6.41 -4.56
C GLY A 180 -0.06 5.69 -3.49
N ARG A 181 -1.17 6.28 -3.07
CA ARG A 181 -2.08 5.68 -2.08
C ARG A 181 -2.83 4.44 -2.56
N TYR A 182 -2.91 4.19 -3.87
CA TYR A 182 -3.41 2.92 -4.39
C TYR A 182 -2.53 1.73 -4.00
N LEU A 183 -1.27 1.96 -3.59
CA LEU A 183 -0.39 0.93 -3.04
C LEU A 183 -0.99 0.28 -1.78
N LEU A 184 -1.93 0.93 -1.08
CA LEU A 184 -2.69 0.31 0.00
C LEU A 184 -3.41 -0.97 -0.46
N LEU A 185 -3.97 -0.95 -1.67
CA LEU A 185 -4.62 -2.14 -2.27
C LEU A 185 -3.59 -3.23 -2.55
N THR A 186 -2.40 -2.82 -3.01
CA THR A 186 -1.28 -3.74 -3.23
C THR A 186 -0.82 -4.40 -1.94
N THR A 187 -0.57 -3.62 -0.90
CA THR A 187 -0.17 -4.12 0.41
C THR A 187 -1.23 -5.02 1.02
N LEU A 188 -2.52 -4.69 0.87
CA LEU A 188 -3.62 -5.55 1.33
C LEU A 188 -3.61 -6.91 0.62
N GLY A 189 -3.48 -6.92 -0.70
CA GLY A 189 -3.40 -8.17 -1.47
C GLY A 189 -2.17 -9.00 -1.10
N LEU A 190 -1.01 -8.36 -0.97
CA LEU A 190 0.23 -9.03 -0.53
C LEU A 190 0.10 -9.61 0.87
N ALA A 191 -0.50 -8.88 1.81
CA ALA A 191 -0.68 -9.35 3.19
C ALA A 191 -1.59 -10.59 3.26
N VAL A 192 -2.73 -10.58 2.56
CA VAL A 192 -3.66 -11.72 2.55
C VAL A 192 -3.04 -12.94 1.85
N LEU A 193 -2.38 -12.74 0.71
CA LEU A 193 -1.68 -13.83 0.03
C LEU A 193 -0.48 -14.32 0.86
N GLY A 194 0.26 -13.43 1.51
CA GLY A 194 1.36 -13.79 2.42
C GLY A 194 0.87 -14.66 3.57
N GLY A 195 -0.25 -14.32 4.20
CA GLY A 195 -0.89 -15.15 5.22
C GLY A 195 -1.32 -16.52 4.69
N ALA A 196 -1.93 -16.58 3.50
CA ALA A 196 -2.28 -17.84 2.86
C ALA A 196 -1.04 -18.70 2.50
N GLY A 197 0.07 -18.05 2.15
CA GLY A 197 1.35 -18.69 1.88
C GLY A 197 1.94 -19.30 3.14
N LEU A 198 1.92 -18.55 4.24
CA LEU A 198 2.31 -19.03 5.56
C LEU A 198 1.48 -20.24 6.00
N GLN A 199 0.16 -20.17 5.83
CA GLN A 199 -0.73 -21.29 6.14
C GLN A 199 -0.42 -22.52 5.29
N SER A 200 -0.12 -22.33 4.00
CA SER A 200 0.27 -23.41 3.09
C SER A 200 1.59 -24.07 3.53
N LEU A 201 2.53 -23.28 4.05
CA LEU A 201 3.83 -23.74 4.54
C LEU A 201 3.73 -24.53 5.86
N ALA A 202 2.85 -24.06 6.75
CA ALA A 202 2.54 -24.70 8.04
C ALA A 202 1.73 -25.99 7.88
N GLY A 203 1.01 -26.16 6.76
CA GLY A 203 0.24 -27.36 6.48
C GLY A 203 1.08 -28.63 6.34
N ALA A 204 0.45 -29.78 6.62
CA ALA A 204 1.07 -31.11 6.56
C ALA A 204 1.59 -31.49 5.15
N HIS A 205 1.04 -30.87 4.10
CA HIS A 205 1.39 -31.13 2.70
C HIS A 205 2.46 -30.19 2.13
N SER A 206 3.07 -29.31 2.94
CA SER A 206 4.13 -28.43 2.46
C SER A 206 5.34 -29.25 2.00
N THR A 207 5.86 -28.96 0.80
CA THR A 207 7.06 -29.62 0.30
C THR A 207 8.29 -29.20 1.12
N ARG A 208 9.24 -30.14 1.29
CA ARG A 208 10.52 -29.88 1.99
C ARG A 208 11.34 -28.78 1.29
N GLN A 209 11.21 -28.66 -0.03
CA GLN A 209 11.85 -27.62 -0.85
C GLN A 209 11.29 -26.22 -0.56
N ALA A 210 9.97 -26.06 -0.46
CA ALA A 210 9.35 -24.77 -0.13
C ALA A 210 9.81 -24.26 1.25
N ARG A 211 9.85 -25.15 2.26
CA ARG A 211 10.37 -24.82 3.60
C ARG A 211 11.83 -24.42 3.59
N LYS A 212 12.68 -25.13 2.82
CA LYS A 212 14.09 -24.78 2.66
C LYS A 212 14.28 -23.41 2.00
N LEU A 213 13.54 -23.11 0.92
CA LEU A 213 13.63 -21.81 0.24
C LEU A 213 13.20 -20.66 1.16
N VAL A 214 12.09 -20.80 1.87
CA VAL A 214 11.64 -19.79 2.83
C VAL A 214 12.69 -19.60 3.94
N ALA A 215 13.22 -20.68 4.51
CA ALA A 215 14.25 -20.61 5.54
C ALA A 215 15.54 -19.93 5.04
N LEU A 216 15.95 -20.21 3.80
CA LEU A 216 17.13 -19.58 3.20
C LEU A 216 16.91 -18.09 2.94
N CYS A 217 15.72 -17.69 2.48
CA CYS A 217 15.37 -16.28 2.32
C CYS A 217 15.26 -15.55 3.66
N LEU A 218 14.74 -16.20 4.71
CA LEU A 218 14.75 -15.64 6.07
C LEU A 218 16.17 -15.45 6.58
N ALA A 219 17.04 -16.45 6.40
CA ALA A 219 18.46 -16.34 6.77
C ALA A 219 19.15 -15.20 6.02
N ALA A 220 18.92 -15.08 4.70
CA ALA A 220 19.46 -14.00 3.89
C ALA A 220 18.96 -12.61 4.34
N LEU A 221 17.69 -12.48 4.73
CA LEU A 221 17.12 -11.24 5.25
C LEU A 221 17.72 -10.87 6.61
N VAL A 222 17.90 -11.85 7.51
CA VAL A 222 18.55 -11.61 8.82
C VAL A 222 20.00 -11.18 8.62
N VAL A 223 20.76 -11.89 7.78
CA VAL A 223 22.15 -11.53 7.47
C VAL A 223 22.22 -10.15 6.83
N GLY A 224 21.37 -9.86 5.85
CA GLY A 224 21.29 -8.54 5.21
C GLY A 224 20.96 -7.43 6.20
N GLY A 225 20.01 -7.67 7.11
CA GLY A 225 19.66 -6.73 8.19
C GLY A 225 20.82 -6.47 9.15
N LEU A 226 21.53 -7.53 9.57
CA LEU A 226 22.70 -7.40 10.45
C LEU A 226 23.86 -6.65 9.78
N VAL A 227 24.12 -6.92 8.50
CA VAL A 227 25.14 -6.19 7.72
C VAL A 227 24.78 -4.71 7.60
N MET A 228 23.51 -4.39 7.34
CA MET A 228 23.04 -3.00 7.26
C MET A 228 23.14 -2.28 8.61
N LEU A 229 22.83 -2.95 9.73
CA LEU A 229 23.03 -2.40 11.07
C LEU A 229 24.51 -2.14 11.37
N GLY A 230 25.40 -3.07 10.98
CA GLY A 230 26.84 -2.91 11.13
C GLY A 230 27.39 -1.72 10.34
N LEU A 231 26.98 -1.57 9.08
CA LEU A 231 27.38 -0.43 8.22
C LEU A 231 26.80 0.90 8.73
N GLY A 232 25.55 0.88 9.22
CA GLY A 232 24.90 2.05 9.81
C GLY A 232 25.59 2.56 11.08
N SER A 233 26.05 1.64 11.95
CA SER A 233 26.84 2.02 13.13
C SER A 233 28.18 2.69 12.77
N GLY A 234 28.83 2.25 11.69
CA GLY A 234 30.06 2.87 11.21
C GLY A 234 29.86 4.31 10.72
N HIS A 235 28.82 4.57 9.93
CA HIS A 235 28.51 5.92 9.44
C HIS A 235 28.09 6.88 10.57
N ALA A 236 27.36 6.40 11.58
CA ALA A 236 26.97 7.22 12.73
C ALA A 236 28.17 7.62 13.60
N GLN A 237 29.11 6.69 13.83
CA GLN A 237 30.35 6.97 14.57
C GLN A 237 31.22 8.00 13.86
N VAL A 238 31.41 7.88 12.53
CA VAL A 238 32.20 8.84 11.76
C VAL A 238 31.60 10.25 11.79
N LYS A 239 30.26 10.37 11.62
CA LYS A 239 29.58 11.68 11.73
C LYS A 239 29.73 12.28 13.13
N GLN A 240 29.63 11.49 14.21
CA GLN A 240 29.86 11.97 15.57
C GLN A 240 31.28 12.45 15.79
N VAL A 241 32.29 11.70 15.33
CA VAL A 241 33.70 12.10 15.44
C VAL A 241 33.95 13.42 14.70
N LEU A 242 33.48 13.55 13.45
CA LEU A 242 33.62 14.77 12.68
C LEU A 242 32.89 15.97 13.34
N THR A 243 31.70 15.74 13.89
CA THR A 243 30.95 16.79 14.60
C THR A 243 31.68 17.24 15.86
N ASN A 244 32.29 16.31 16.61
CA ASN A 244 33.07 16.63 17.80
C ASN A 244 34.37 17.38 17.46
N LEU A 245 35.04 17.02 16.36
CA LEU A 245 36.24 17.72 15.88
C LEU A 245 35.93 19.17 15.48
N VAL A 246 34.87 19.40 14.70
CA VAL A 246 34.43 20.76 14.32
C VAL A 246 34.05 21.59 15.55
N ARG A 247 33.43 20.97 16.56
CA ARG A 247 33.07 21.65 17.82
C ARG A 247 34.29 22.03 18.66
N GLN A 248 35.36 21.24 18.62
CA GLN A 248 36.63 21.56 19.29
C GLN A 248 37.37 22.72 18.61
N ASP A 249 37.41 22.76 17.28
CA ASP A 249 38.00 23.89 16.54
C ASP A 249 37.26 25.20 16.79
N SER A 250 35.93 25.13 16.93
CA SER A 250 35.08 26.30 17.25
C SER A 250 35.31 26.83 18.68
N ALA A 251 35.75 25.98 19.60
CA ALA A 251 36.00 26.35 21.00
C ALA A 251 37.41 26.91 21.22
N ASN A 252 38.37 26.61 20.33
CA ASN A 252 39.74 27.12 20.38
C ASN A 252 39.94 28.45 19.63
N THR A 253 38.91 28.96 18.95
CA THR A 253 38.97 30.18 18.12
C THR A 253 38.20 31.38 18.71
N GLY A 254 37.72 31.27 19.95
CA GLY A 254 37.12 32.37 20.73
C GLY A 254 37.91 32.65 22.00
#